data_AF-A0A2C5Z8Q8-F1
#
_entry.id   AF-A0A2C5Z8Q8-F1
#
_cell.length_a   1.000
_cell.length_b   1.000
_cell.length_c   1.000
_cell.angle_alpha   90.00
_cell.angle_beta   90.00
_cell.angle_gamma   90.00
#
_symmetry.space_group_name_H-M   'P 1'
#
loop_
_entity.id
_entity.type
_entity.pdbx_description
1 polymer ?
#
loop_
_entity_poly.entity_id
_entity_poly.type
_entity_poly.pdbx_seq_one_letter_code
_entity_poly.pdbx_strand_id
1 'polypeptide(L)'
;MARLSVPTKGRLPSSLRVDAANRAVVKSLSRLSREALLSIALDWLDDANLPNAAPYLDDADDDDDPDHLYPPCSSLDELRELYRDMQSRKGSKRDVVSRILEGDWRHGVTLYQLAMVDCAHLEENPTSQRWTAYAILPLKLPSADAGDDEPLKPDKESLTIPRFHPSTFVQNLQQYVLPDVKAHYHFYRPRDYPVLLLRIFVIDSPYNTALALANSSADFSSSRTVYLAFPDGSPSLYITRSQTTGPISLGESKSLQGLIVNGVPKALSRPRQRFVLRPLNLSSRNLWALLERRGAGRTNSAAGGWSIYADERIRSSPLDTVLPPVSPWADAAKPSIGASRRRAAPSTESSRTAKRAKVVAQARFGNEALVTDGKGVERVDMLMRDPFPADDGLPPDPDPDPDTTEAAASPANDSRGMSDRRRSKVQAVLRQAREEEGDDADEADPSLWIPTVRLSFQGPHVFAGIRQLVEAGIVDGERMPGWMTGEEGVTTGVVRHGRVRGHKGAGL
;
A
#
# COMPACT_ATOMS: atom_id res chain seq x y z
N MET A 1 40.15 7.53 -24.09
CA MET A 1 40.16 8.84 -23.40
C MET A 1 39.16 8.80 -22.25
N ALA A 2 39.58 9.09 -21.02
CA ALA A 2 38.68 9.16 -19.87
C ALA A 2 37.66 10.29 -20.11
N ARG A 3 36.40 9.93 -20.34
CA ARG A 3 35.31 10.90 -20.51
C ARG A 3 35.13 11.64 -19.17
N LEU A 4 35.42 12.94 -19.15
CA LEU A 4 35.12 13.81 -18.02
C LEU A 4 33.63 13.70 -17.66
N SER A 5 33.32 13.21 -16.46
CA SER A 5 31.96 13.17 -15.93
C SER A 5 31.65 14.48 -15.23
N VAL A 6 30.68 15.24 -15.74
CA VAL A 6 30.24 16.50 -15.13
C VAL A 6 29.02 16.22 -14.25
N PRO A 7 28.99 16.73 -13.00
CA PRO A 7 27.78 16.67 -12.17
C PRO A 7 26.62 17.36 -12.88
N THR A 8 25.47 16.70 -12.97
CA THR A 8 24.28 17.29 -13.59
C THR A 8 23.13 17.33 -12.59
N LYS A 9 22.12 18.17 -12.82
CA LYS A 9 20.83 18.10 -12.10
C LYS A 9 19.81 17.22 -12.83
N GLY A 10 20.23 16.55 -13.91
CA GLY A 10 19.40 15.73 -14.78
C GLY A 10 18.95 14.42 -14.12
N ARG A 11 17.81 13.88 -14.57
CA ARG A 11 17.40 12.50 -14.27
C ARG A 11 18.31 11.50 -14.99
N LEU A 12 18.31 10.25 -14.54
CA LEU A 12 18.96 9.16 -15.26
C LEU A 12 18.19 8.89 -16.56
N PRO A 13 18.85 8.90 -17.73
CA PRO A 13 18.17 8.62 -18.98
C PRO A 13 17.78 7.14 -19.07
N SER A 14 16.63 6.88 -19.70
CA SER A 14 16.11 5.53 -19.91
C SER A 14 17.02 4.65 -20.76
N SER A 15 17.80 5.25 -21.65
CA SER A 15 18.78 4.59 -22.52
C SER A 15 20.10 4.23 -21.84
N LEU A 16 20.29 4.63 -20.57
CA LEU A 16 21.51 4.31 -19.82
C LEU A 16 21.60 2.80 -19.59
N ARG A 17 22.71 2.18 -20.01
CA ARG A 17 22.95 0.74 -19.90
C ARG A 17 23.66 0.38 -18.60
N VAL A 18 23.26 -0.75 -18.05
CA VAL A 18 23.94 -1.46 -16.96
C VAL A 18 24.59 -2.68 -17.58
N ASP A 19 25.84 -2.95 -17.18
CA ASP A 19 26.61 -4.09 -17.66
C ASP A 19 25.86 -5.43 -17.46
N ALA A 20 25.89 -6.29 -18.48
CA ALA A 20 25.23 -7.59 -18.48
C ALA A 20 25.81 -8.53 -17.41
N ALA A 21 27.11 -8.40 -17.10
CA ALA A 21 27.78 -9.17 -16.06
C ALA A 21 27.38 -8.77 -14.62
N ASN A 22 26.59 -7.70 -14.46
CA ASN A 22 26.17 -7.27 -13.14
C ASN A 22 25.23 -8.29 -12.49
N ARG A 23 25.68 -8.87 -11.37
CA ARG A 23 24.92 -9.87 -10.59
C ARG A 23 23.49 -9.42 -10.25
N ALA A 24 23.26 -8.13 -10.08
CA ALA A 24 21.94 -7.62 -9.73
C ALA A 24 20.97 -7.69 -10.91
N VAL A 25 21.44 -7.47 -12.15
CA VAL A 25 20.65 -7.66 -13.38
C VAL A 25 20.26 -9.12 -13.54
N VAL A 26 21.24 -10.03 -13.39
CA VAL A 26 21.00 -11.49 -13.40
C VAL A 26 19.98 -11.88 -12.32
N LYS A 27 20.09 -11.31 -11.12
CA LYS A 27 19.15 -11.57 -10.01
C LYS A 27 17.75 -11.01 -10.28
N SER A 28 17.61 -9.90 -11.00
CA SER A 28 16.30 -9.35 -11.35
C SER A 28 15.61 -10.17 -12.45
N LEU A 29 16.32 -10.54 -13.51
CA LEU A 29 15.77 -11.43 -14.56
C LEU A 29 15.43 -12.82 -14.01
N SER A 30 16.30 -13.37 -13.15
CA SER A 30 16.05 -14.67 -12.51
C SER A 30 14.94 -14.66 -11.44
N ARG A 31 14.30 -13.53 -11.15
CA ARG A 31 13.10 -13.48 -10.30
C ARG A 31 11.80 -13.74 -11.06
N LEU A 32 11.78 -13.52 -12.37
CA LEU A 32 10.59 -13.67 -13.22
C LEU A 32 10.33 -15.13 -13.60
N SER A 33 9.09 -15.49 -13.95
CA SER A 33 8.83 -16.78 -14.59
C SER A 33 9.46 -16.85 -15.98
N ARG A 34 9.59 -18.06 -16.53
CA ARG A 34 10.07 -18.26 -17.91
C ARG A 34 9.15 -17.58 -18.93
N GLU A 35 7.84 -17.67 -18.70
CA GLU A 35 6.83 -17.09 -19.60
C GLU A 35 6.93 -15.57 -19.62
N ALA A 36 7.03 -14.93 -18.44
CA ALA A 36 7.20 -13.49 -18.35
C ALA A 36 8.53 -13.00 -18.94
N LEU A 37 9.62 -13.78 -18.81
CA LEU A 37 10.89 -13.42 -19.47
C LEU A 37 10.76 -13.38 -20.99
N LEU A 38 10.08 -14.37 -21.58
CA LEU A 38 9.86 -14.42 -23.01
C LEU A 38 8.89 -13.33 -23.48
N SER A 39 7.82 -13.06 -22.73
CA SER A 39 6.90 -11.97 -23.07
C SER A 39 7.59 -10.60 -23.00
N ILE A 40 8.42 -10.37 -21.98
CA ILE A 40 9.18 -9.12 -21.85
C ILE A 40 10.22 -8.98 -22.96
N ALA A 41 10.90 -10.07 -23.33
CA ALA A 41 11.85 -10.04 -24.46
C ALA A 41 11.13 -9.68 -25.76
N LEU A 42 9.93 -10.22 -26.01
CA LEU A 42 9.11 -9.83 -27.16
C LEU A 42 8.65 -8.37 -27.08
N ASP A 43 8.21 -7.89 -25.90
CA ASP A 43 7.85 -6.48 -25.67
C ASP A 43 9.04 -5.53 -25.88
N TRP A 44 10.28 -5.98 -25.63
CA TRP A 44 11.50 -5.20 -25.93
C TRP A 44 11.75 -5.05 -27.42
N LEU A 45 11.34 -6.04 -28.22
CA LEU A 45 11.50 -6.08 -29.67
C LEU A 45 10.36 -5.36 -30.41
N ASP A 46 9.35 -4.85 -29.69
CA ASP A 46 8.31 -4.02 -30.29
C ASP A 46 8.84 -2.64 -30.69
N ASP A 47 8.37 -2.15 -31.84
CA ASP A 47 8.85 -0.92 -32.48
C ASP A 47 8.83 0.31 -31.57
N ALA A 48 7.85 0.39 -30.66
CA ALA A 48 7.72 1.48 -29.69
C ALA A 48 8.86 1.52 -28.66
N ASN A 49 9.45 0.36 -28.34
CA ASN A 49 10.41 0.17 -27.27
C ASN A 49 11.85 0.02 -27.76
N LEU A 50 12.04 -0.31 -29.05
CA LEU A 50 13.35 -0.38 -29.73
C LEU A 50 14.32 0.78 -29.40
N PRO A 51 13.92 2.08 -29.38
CA PRO A 51 14.89 3.14 -29.09
C PRO A 51 15.55 3.04 -27.70
N ASN A 52 14.88 2.37 -26.75
CA ASN A 52 15.40 2.16 -25.40
C ASN A 52 15.78 0.70 -25.12
N ALA A 53 15.52 -0.24 -26.03
CA ALA A 53 15.72 -1.67 -25.83
C ALA A 53 16.42 -2.37 -27.00
N ALA A 54 17.09 -1.62 -27.88
CA ALA A 54 17.76 -2.14 -29.08
C ALA A 54 18.68 -3.33 -28.75
N PRO A 55 18.42 -4.51 -29.35
CA PRO A 55 19.26 -5.69 -29.22
C PRO A 55 20.58 -5.51 -29.99
N TYR A 56 21.50 -6.42 -29.77
CA TYR A 56 22.68 -6.62 -30.60
C TYR A 56 22.25 -7.45 -31.82
N LEU A 57 22.41 -6.87 -33.01
CA LEU A 57 22.20 -7.56 -34.27
C LEU A 57 23.55 -7.74 -34.96
N ASP A 58 23.64 -8.76 -35.79
CA ASP A 58 24.84 -9.02 -36.55
C ASP A 58 25.05 -7.91 -37.59
N ASP A 59 26.24 -7.30 -37.57
CA ASP A 59 26.67 -6.35 -38.58
C ASP A 59 27.51 -7.14 -39.59
N ALA A 60 27.17 -7.07 -40.88
CA ALA A 60 27.75 -7.89 -41.96
C ALA A 60 29.29 -7.78 -42.15
N ASP A 61 29.96 -7.00 -41.32
CA ASP A 61 31.40 -6.73 -41.32
C ASP A 61 32.14 -7.36 -40.10
N ASP A 62 31.44 -8.02 -39.17
CA ASP A 62 32.07 -8.75 -38.05
C ASP A 62 32.46 -10.18 -38.50
N ASP A 63 33.75 -10.53 -38.40
CA ASP A 63 34.21 -11.91 -38.58
C ASP A 63 33.58 -12.77 -37.46
N ASP A 64 32.52 -13.52 -37.78
CA ASP A 64 31.84 -14.45 -36.89
C ASP A 64 32.85 -15.36 -36.18
N ASP A 65 33.09 -15.13 -34.88
CA ASP A 65 33.90 -16.01 -34.05
C ASP A 65 33.09 -17.31 -33.85
N PRO A 66 33.51 -18.46 -34.44
CA PRO A 66 32.69 -19.68 -34.48
C PRO A 66 32.44 -20.31 -33.10
N ASP A 67 33.09 -19.79 -32.05
CA ASP A 67 32.98 -20.24 -30.66
C ASP A 67 31.87 -19.51 -29.86
N HIS A 68 31.09 -18.62 -30.48
CA HIS A 68 29.98 -17.95 -29.81
C HIS A 68 28.82 -18.92 -29.49
N LEU A 69 28.56 -19.13 -28.20
CA LEU A 69 27.45 -19.99 -27.70
C LEU A 69 26.06 -19.52 -28.17
N TYR A 70 25.90 -18.21 -28.42
CA TYR A 70 24.65 -17.59 -28.87
C TYR A 70 24.94 -16.68 -30.07
N PRO A 71 24.78 -17.17 -31.32
CA PRO A 71 25.01 -16.34 -32.50
C PRO A 71 23.97 -15.20 -32.56
N PRO A 72 24.40 -13.97 -32.91
CA PRO A 72 23.49 -12.85 -33.11
C PRO A 72 22.58 -13.11 -34.33
N CYS A 73 21.35 -12.59 -34.30
CA CYS A 73 20.45 -12.67 -35.45
C CYS A 73 20.74 -11.52 -36.42
N SER A 74 20.49 -11.74 -37.72
CA SER A 74 20.74 -10.73 -38.75
C SER A 74 19.58 -9.72 -38.87
N SER A 75 18.41 -10.05 -38.33
CA SER A 75 17.24 -9.16 -38.36
C SER A 75 16.40 -9.21 -37.08
N LEU A 76 15.63 -8.14 -36.83
CA LEU A 76 14.69 -8.07 -35.71
C LEU A 76 13.56 -9.10 -35.84
N ASP A 77 13.09 -9.37 -37.05
CA ASP A 77 11.99 -10.30 -37.28
C ASP A 77 12.41 -11.74 -37.00
N GLU A 78 13.62 -12.13 -37.41
CA GLU A 78 14.21 -13.43 -37.07
C GLU A 78 14.33 -13.60 -35.55
N LEU A 79 14.76 -12.56 -34.84
CA LEU A 79 14.86 -12.59 -33.38
C LEU A 79 13.48 -12.74 -32.72
N ARG A 80 12.44 -12.08 -33.26
CA ARG A 80 11.05 -12.23 -32.78
C ARG A 80 10.53 -13.64 -33.01
N GLU A 81 10.82 -14.24 -34.15
CA GLU A 81 10.48 -15.64 -34.44
C GLU A 81 11.19 -16.60 -33.49
N LEU A 82 12.49 -16.39 -33.23
CA LEU A 82 13.25 -17.19 -32.29
C LEU A 82 12.62 -17.19 -30.89
N TYR A 83 12.25 -16.03 -30.35
CA TYR A 83 11.60 -15.93 -29.04
C TYR A 83 10.20 -16.55 -29.01
N ARG A 84 9.43 -16.47 -30.11
CA ARG A 84 8.13 -17.18 -30.26
C ARG A 84 8.31 -18.69 -30.30
N ASP A 85 9.32 -19.17 -31.02
CA ASP A 85 9.70 -20.58 -31.08
C ASP A 85 10.10 -21.08 -29.68
N MET A 86 10.90 -20.30 -28.95
CA MET A 86 11.24 -20.60 -27.57
C MET A 86 10.01 -20.63 -26.66
N GLN A 87 9.00 -19.80 -26.89
CA GLN A 87 7.74 -19.86 -26.13
C GLN A 87 7.00 -21.19 -26.34
N SER A 88 6.99 -21.71 -27.57
CA SER A 88 6.37 -23.00 -27.89
C SER A 88 7.16 -24.21 -27.35
N ARG A 89 8.49 -24.10 -27.32
CA ARG A 89 9.38 -25.17 -26.83
C ARG A 89 9.42 -25.17 -25.30
N LYS A 90 9.62 -26.35 -24.70
CA LYS A 90 9.95 -26.47 -23.27
C LYS A 90 11.47 -26.34 -23.11
N GLY A 91 11.92 -25.40 -22.29
CA GLY A 91 13.35 -25.15 -22.05
C GLY A 91 13.60 -24.58 -20.65
N SER A 92 14.87 -24.54 -20.23
CA SER A 92 15.22 -23.99 -18.92
C SER A 92 15.12 -22.47 -18.92
N LYS A 93 14.67 -21.91 -17.79
CA LYS A 93 14.70 -20.47 -17.55
C LYS A 93 16.12 -19.91 -17.59
N ARG A 94 17.11 -20.68 -17.14
CA ARG A 94 18.51 -20.25 -17.14
C ARG A 94 19.00 -19.99 -18.56
N ASP A 95 18.61 -20.83 -19.50
CA ASP A 95 18.99 -20.72 -20.91
C ASP A 95 18.42 -19.44 -21.53
N VAL A 96 17.18 -19.08 -21.20
CA VAL A 96 16.56 -17.82 -21.65
C VAL A 96 17.33 -16.61 -21.10
N VAL A 97 17.67 -16.62 -19.81
CA VAL A 97 18.44 -15.52 -19.19
C VAL A 97 19.85 -15.41 -19.79
N SER A 98 20.52 -16.55 -20.02
CA SER A 98 21.84 -16.59 -20.65
C SER A 98 21.77 -16.04 -22.08
N ARG A 99 20.80 -16.47 -22.88
CA ARG A 99 20.58 -15.97 -24.24
C ARG A 99 20.37 -14.45 -24.27
N ILE A 100 19.52 -13.93 -23.37
CA ILE A 100 19.24 -12.49 -23.25
C ILE A 100 20.52 -11.72 -22.91
N LEU A 101 21.29 -12.16 -21.92
CA LEU A 101 22.43 -11.38 -21.39
C LEU A 101 23.73 -11.58 -22.16
N GLU A 102 24.02 -12.79 -22.63
CA GLU A 102 25.27 -13.15 -23.30
C GLU A 102 25.15 -13.06 -24.83
N GLY A 103 23.93 -13.21 -25.37
CA GLY A 103 23.64 -13.07 -26.80
C GLY A 103 23.07 -11.69 -27.11
N ASP A 104 21.74 -11.57 -27.04
CA ASP A 104 20.98 -10.50 -27.70
C ASP A 104 21.16 -9.12 -27.04
N TRP A 105 21.58 -9.04 -25.77
CA TRP A 105 21.91 -7.78 -25.07
C TRP A 105 23.29 -7.82 -24.40
N ARG A 106 24.29 -8.36 -25.11
CA ARG A 106 25.70 -8.47 -24.66
C ARG A 106 26.36 -7.16 -24.23
N HIS A 107 25.94 -6.04 -24.81
CA HIS A 107 26.38 -4.67 -24.45
C HIS A 107 25.68 -4.09 -23.22
N GLY A 108 24.84 -4.87 -22.54
CA GLY A 108 24.17 -4.49 -21.30
C GLY A 108 22.71 -4.05 -21.48
N VAL A 109 21.96 -4.16 -20.39
CA VAL A 109 20.52 -3.92 -20.33
C VAL A 109 20.25 -2.48 -19.89
N THR A 110 19.29 -1.80 -20.53
CA THR A 110 18.97 -0.41 -20.19
C THR A 110 18.18 -0.27 -18.89
N LEU A 111 18.22 0.91 -18.28
CA LEU A 111 17.38 1.23 -17.12
C LEU A 111 15.89 1.14 -17.45
N TYR A 112 15.49 1.38 -18.70
CA TYR A 112 14.13 1.15 -19.18
C TYR A 112 13.76 -0.34 -19.15
N GLN A 113 14.58 -1.20 -19.73
CA GLN A 113 14.38 -2.65 -19.71
C GLN A 113 14.32 -3.20 -18.28
N LEU A 114 15.21 -2.74 -17.40
CA LEU A 114 15.16 -3.07 -15.97
C LEU A 114 13.90 -2.58 -15.28
N ALA A 115 13.38 -1.41 -15.66
CA ALA A 115 12.11 -0.92 -15.13
C ALA A 115 10.94 -1.82 -15.54
N MET A 116 10.93 -2.33 -16.77
CA MET A 116 9.89 -3.25 -17.24
C MET A 116 9.96 -4.61 -16.54
N VAL A 117 11.17 -5.14 -16.32
CA VAL A 117 11.40 -6.37 -15.53
C VAL A 117 10.88 -6.23 -14.11
N ASP A 118 11.17 -5.10 -13.45
CA ASP A 118 10.69 -4.80 -12.11
C ASP A 118 9.16 -4.66 -12.05
N CYS A 119 8.54 -4.08 -13.08
CA CYS A 119 7.09 -3.95 -13.19
C CYS A 119 6.41 -5.30 -13.43
N ALA A 120 6.93 -6.13 -14.34
CA ALA A 120 6.42 -7.48 -14.56
C ALA A 120 6.54 -8.36 -13.30
N HIS A 121 7.65 -8.23 -12.55
CA HIS A 121 7.82 -8.96 -11.30
C HIS A 121 6.76 -8.58 -10.25
N LEU A 122 6.37 -7.29 -10.22
CA LEU A 122 5.32 -6.79 -9.35
C LEU A 122 3.94 -7.35 -9.73
N GLU A 123 3.67 -7.55 -11.02
CA GLU A 123 2.42 -8.17 -11.50
C GLU A 123 2.35 -9.67 -11.16
N GLU A 124 3.43 -10.43 -11.39
CA GLU A 124 3.47 -11.86 -11.02
C GLU A 124 3.37 -12.07 -9.51
N ASN A 125 3.94 -11.15 -8.72
CA ASN A 125 4.04 -11.27 -7.27
C ASN A 125 3.44 -10.03 -6.58
N PRO A 126 2.09 -9.89 -6.56
CA PRO A 126 1.43 -8.69 -6.03
C PRO A 126 1.68 -8.48 -4.53
N THR A 127 1.97 -9.54 -3.78
CA THR A 127 2.29 -9.48 -2.34
C THR A 127 3.77 -9.23 -2.03
N SER A 128 4.61 -9.06 -3.06
CA SER A 128 6.05 -8.84 -2.89
C SER A 128 6.35 -7.51 -2.20
N GLN A 129 5.51 -6.49 -2.41
CA GLN A 129 5.70 -5.15 -1.87
C GLN A 129 4.71 -4.80 -0.77
N ARG A 130 5.20 -4.10 0.25
CA ARG A 130 4.35 -3.52 1.29
C ARG A 130 4.04 -2.07 0.98
N TRP A 131 2.75 -1.78 0.87
CA TRP A 131 2.21 -0.48 0.54
C TRP A 131 1.75 0.27 1.80
N THR A 132 1.83 1.60 1.74
CA THR A 132 1.34 2.52 2.77
C THR A 132 0.50 3.60 2.11
N ALA A 133 -0.69 3.84 2.65
CA ALA A 133 -1.64 4.77 2.06
C ALA A 133 -1.54 6.18 2.65
N TYR A 134 -1.63 7.15 1.75
CA TYR A 134 -1.62 8.58 2.00
C TYR A 134 -2.83 9.21 1.31
N ALA A 135 -3.41 10.24 1.92
CA ALA A 135 -4.37 11.13 1.29
C ALA A 135 -3.66 12.40 0.81
N ILE A 136 -3.99 12.83 -0.40
CA ILE A 136 -3.57 14.12 -0.93
C ILE A 136 -4.64 15.14 -0.53
N LEU A 137 -4.28 16.05 0.37
CA LEU A 137 -5.18 17.10 0.85
C LEU A 137 -4.71 18.47 0.39
N PRO A 138 -5.60 19.34 -0.08
CA PRO A 138 -5.26 20.74 -0.33
C PRO A 138 -4.92 21.47 0.99
N LEU A 139 -4.04 22.46 0.92
CA LEU A 139 -3.69 23.33 2.03
C LEU A 139 -4.54 24.61 1.96
N LYS A 140 -5.04 25.07 3.11
CA LYS A 140 -5.71 26.38 3.21
C LYS A 140 -4.74 27.49 2.85
N LEU A 141 -5.23 28.52 2.13
CA LEU A 141 -4.46 29.72 1.87
C LEU A 141 -4.19 30.46 3.20
N PRO A 142 -3.03 31.12 3.35
CA PRO A 142 -2.79 31.96 4.53
C PRO A 142 -3.91 33.02 4.61
N SER A 143 -4.60 33.10 5.74
CA SER A 143 -5.47 34.24 6.04
C SER A 143 -4.61 35.50 6.19
N ALA A 144 -5.15 36.66 5.85
CA ALA A 144 -4.44 37.94 5.96
C ALA A 144 -3.90 38.24 7.38
N ASP A 145 -4.48 37.58 8.40
CA ASP A 145 -4.12 37.72 9.81
C ASP A 145 -3.14 36.64 10.33
N ALA A 146 -2.74 35.66 9.50
CA ALA A 146 -1.79 34.63 9.91
C ALA A 146 -0.35 35.14 9.72
N GLY A 147 0.43 35.16 10.81
CA GLY A 147 1.87 35.46 10.73
C GLY A 147 2.61 34.48 9.81
N ASP A 148 3.70 34.94 9.19
CA ASP A 148 4.48 34.18 8.19
C ASP A 148 4.99 32.80 8.66
N ASP A 149 4.97 32.53 9.97
CA ASP A 149 5.49 31.31 10.61
C ASP A 149 4.43 30.25 10.97
N GLU A 150 3.13 30.49 10.76
CA GLU A 150 2.12 29.44 11.02
C GLU A 150 2.08 28.37 9.91
N PRO A 151 2.20 27.07 10.24
CA PRO A 151 2.09 26.01 9.24
C PRO A 151 0.66 25.96 8.65
N LEU A 152 0.57 26.01 7.33
CA LEU A 152 -0.72 25.95 6.62
C LEU A 152 -1.50 24.70 7.03
N LYS A 153 -2.72 24.90 7.53
CA LYS A 153 -3.60 23.81 7.94
C LYS A 153 -4.15 23.08 6.70
N PRO A 154 -4.26 21.73 6.73
CA PRO A 154 -4.90 20.99 5.67
C PRO A 154 -6.39 21.34 5.61
N ASP A 155 -6.87 21.60 4.40
CA ASP A 155 -8.28 21.78 4.14
C ASP A 155 -8.95 20.41 4.01
N LYS A 156 -9.83 20.10 4.96
CA LYS A 156 -10.58 18.85 5.01
C LYS A 156 -11.92 18.94 4.25
N GLU A 157 -12.34 20.15 3.88
CA GLU A 157 -13.67 20.41 3.29
C GLU A 157 -13.60 20.52 1.77
N SER A 158 -12.50 21.06 1.23
CA SER A 158 -12.40 21.21 -0.22
C SER A 158 -12.20 19.89 -0.94
N LEU A 159 -13.05 19.67 -1.94
CA LEU A 159 -13.04 18.49 -2.81
C LEU A 159 -12.09 18.66 -4.02
N THR A 160 -11.07 19.51 -3.88
CA THR A 160 -10.17 19.82 -5.00
C THR A 160 -9.16 18.70 -5.19
N ILE A 161 -9.21 18.07 -6.37
CA ILE A 161 -8.31 16.97 -6.74
C ILE A 161 -7.19 17.53 -7.64
N PRO A 162 -5.91 17.19 -7.40
CA PRO A 162 -4.81 17.65 -8.23
C PRO A 162 -4.94 17.12 -9.67
N ARG A 163 -4.76 18.01 -10.65
CA ARG A 163 -4.65 17.61 -12.06
C ARG A 163 -3.30 16.97 -12.31
N PHE A 164 -3.31 15.67 -12.58
CA PHE A 164 -2.10 14.88 -12.78
C PHE A 164 -1.71 14.81 -14.26
N HIS A 165 -0.48 15.24 -14.58
CA HIS A 165 0.13 15.03 -15.89
C HIS A 165 1.52 14.41 -15.70
N PRO A 166 1.78 13.18 -16.21
CA PRO A 166 3.00 12.41 -15.88
C PRO A 166 4.30 13.17 -16.15
N SER A 167 4.43 13.79 -17.32
CA SER A 167 5.68 14.46 -17.75
C SER A 167 6.00 15.68 -16.90
N THR A 168 5.00 16.52 -16.62
CA THR A 168 5.14 17.73 -15.82
C THR A 168 5.41 17.38 -14.36
N PHE A 169 4.74 16.34 -13.86
CA PHE A 169 4.96 15.84 -12.50
C PHE A 169 6.40 15.39 -12.29
N VAL A 170 6.98 14.62 -13.22
CA VAL A 170 8.38 14.15 -13.10
C VAL A 170 9.36 15.32 -13.19
N GLN A 171 9.12 16.30 -14.07
CA GLN A 171 9.95 17.51 -14.15
C GLN A 171 9.93 18.30 -12.84
N ASN A 172 8.75 18.50 -12.26
CA ASN A 172 8.62 19.21 -10.98
C ASN A 172 9.25 18.41 -9.84
N LEU A 173 9.01 17.10 -9.76
CA LEU A 173 9.57 16.24 -8.73
C LEU A 173 11.10 16.26 -8.76
N GLN A 174 11.69 16.27 -9.96
CA GLN A 174 13.13 16.34 -10.15
C GLN A 174 13.75 17.64 -9.59
N GLN A 175 13.05 18.77 -9.65
CA GLN A 175 13.54 20.04 -9.09
C GLN A 175 13.66 20.01 -7.56
N TYR A 176 12.91 19.13 -6.90
CA TYR A 176 12.94 18.95 -5.44
C TYR A 176 13.91 17.87 -4.96
N VAL A 177 14.46 17.05 -5.86
CA VAL A 177 15.44 16.03 -5.52
C VAL A 177 16.81 16.68 -5.33
N LEU A 178 17.56 16.22 -4.32
CA LEU A 178 18.90 16.74 -4.02
C LEU A 178 19.86 16.52 -5.21
N PRO A 179 20.78 17.45 -5.50
CA PRO A 179 21.74 17.32 -6.61
C PRO A 179 22.61 16.06 -6.55
N ASP A 180 22.91 15.58 -5.35
CA ASP A 180 23.75 14.39 -5.12
C ASP A 180 23.01 13.08 -5.37
N VAL A 181 21.69 13.15 -5.48
CA VAL A 181 20.81 12.00 -5.71
C VAL A 181 20.30 12.02 -7.15
N LYS A 182 20.43 10.89 -7.83
CA LYS A 182 19.94 10.70 -9.20
C LYS A 182 18.86 9.65 -9.21
N ALA A 183 17.81 9.91 -9.97
CA ALA A 183 16.68 9.00 -10.07
C ALA A 183 16.33 8.72 -11.53
N HIS A 184 15.99 7.47 -11.79
CA HIS A 184 15.30 7.01 -12.99
C HIS A 184 13.81 6.90 -12.67
N TYR A 185 12.97 7.42 -13.57
CA TYR A 185 11.52 7.45 -13.42
C TYR A 185 10.88 6.69 -14.57
N HIS A 186 9.98 5.76 -14.25
CA HIS A 186 9.24 5.00 -15.25
C HIS A 186 7.77 4.88 -14.85
N PHE A 187 6.88 5.27 -15.75
CA PHE A 187 5.44 5.09 -15.57
C PHE A 187 5.00 3.78 -16.19
N TYR A 188 4.15 3.06 -15.46
CA TYR A 188 3.60 1.79 -15.86
C TYR A 188 2.15 1.71 -15.43
N ARG A 189 1.30 1.09 -16.24
CA ARG A 189 -0.12 0.89 -15.93
C ARG A 189 -0.42 -0.60 -15.96
N PRO A 190 -0.64 -1.24 -14.79
CA PRO A 190 -1.01 -2.64 -14.72
C PRO A 190 -2.34 -2.92 -15.41
N ARG A 191 -2.52 -4.15 -15.89
CA ARG A 191 -3.77 -4.57 -16.56
C ARG A 191 -4.91 -4.82 -15.58
N ASP A 192 -4.60 -5.40 -14.43
CA ASP A 192 -5.60 -5.83 -13.45
C ASP A 192 -6.10 -4.69 -12.55
N TYR A 193 -5.30 -3.63 -12.40
CA TYR A 193 -5.55 -2.57 -11.43
C TYR A 193 -5.81 -1.22 -12.11
N PRO A 194 -6.85 -0.47 -11.70
CA PRO A 194 -7.09 0.89 -12.17
C PRO A 194 -6.16 1.89 -11.46
N VAL A 195 -4.85 1.71 -11.66
CA VAL A 195 -3.80 2.51 -11.03
C VAL A 195 -2.73 2.88 -12.05
N LEU A 196 -2.19 4.08 -11.91
CA LEU A 196 -0.94 4.47 -12.57
C LEU A 196 0.21 4.28 -11.58
N LEU A 197 1.15 3.40 -11.93
CA LEU A 197 2.36 3.17 -11.16
C LEU A 197 3.50 4.06 -11.67
N LEU A 198 4.23 4.67 -10.74
CA LEU A 198 5.50 5.32 -10.99
C LEU A 198 6.58 4.58 -10.22
N ARG A 199 7.49 3.95 -10.96
CA ARG A 199 8.73 3.38 -10.44
C ARG A 199 9.79 4.48 -10.36
N ILE A 200 10.38 4.64 -9.18
CA ILE A 200 11.49 5.55 -8.91
C ILE A 200 12.69 4.70 -8.48
N PHE A 201 13.72 4.63 -9.31
CA PHE A 201 14.97 3.96 -8.98
C PHE A 201 16.04 5.01 -8.67
N VAL A 202 16.61 4.94 -7.47
CA VAL A 202 17.49 5.99 -6.95
C VAL A 202 18.93 5.51 -6.81
N ILE A 203 19.87 6.39 -7.15
CA ILE A 203 21.31 6.22 -6.99
C ILE A 203 21.86 7.42 -6.23
N ASP A 204 22.74 7.15 -5.28
CA ASP A 204 23.49 8.16 -4.54
C ASP A 204 24.77 8.49 -5.30
N SER A 205 24.64 9.31 -6.34
CA SER A 205 25.75 9.79 -7.15
C SER A 205 25.36 11.08 -7.85
N PRO A 206 26.24 12.10 -7.89
CA PRO A 206 25.97 13.33 -8.63
C PRO A 206 26.06 13.14 -10.15
N TYR A 207 26.55 11.99 -10.63
CA TYR A 207 26.79 11.70 -12.04
C TYR A 207 25.68 10.84 -12.65
N ASN A 208 25.33 11.11 -13.91
CA ASN A 208 24.34 10.36 -14.69
C ASN A 208 24.99 9.40 -15.71
N THR A 209 26.22 8.94 -15.44
CA THR A 209 27.03 8.16 -16.37
C THR A 209 26.98 6.66 -16.06
N ALA A 210 27.33 5.83 -17.04
CA ALA A 210 27.41 4.37 -16.86
C ALA A 210 28.47 3.99 -15.81
N LEU A 211 29.55 4.76 -15.68
CA LEU A 211 30.55 4.58 -14.62
C LEU A 211 29.95 4.77 -13.22
N ALA A 212 28.99 5.66 -13.05
CA ALA A 212 28.30 5.84 -11.77
C ALA A 212 27.51 4.58 -11.38
N LEU A 213 26.93 3.88 -12.36
CA LEU A 213 26.23 2.61 -12.18
C LEU A 213 27.19 1.42 -11.97
N ALA A 214 28.40 1.47 -12.52
CA ALA A 214 29.39 0.39 -12.44
C ALA A 214 30.27 0.46 -11.18
N ASN A 215 30.68 1.67 -10.77
CA ASN A 215 31.59 1.89 -9.64
C ASN A 215 30.89 1.98 -8.29
N SER A 216 29.62 2.37 -8.27
CA SER A 216 28.87 2.20 -7.04
C SER A 216 28.81 0.69 -6.78
N SER A 217 29.02 0.28 -5.53
CA SER A 217 28.52 -0.98 -4.99
C SER A 217 26.98 -0.96 -5.03
N ALA A 218 26.43 -0.68 -6.21
CA ALA A 218 25.04 -0.68 -6.52
C ALA A 218 24.61 -2.13 -6.60
N ASP A 219 24.44 -2.70 -5.43
CA ASP A 219 23.34 -3.62 -5.25
C ASP A 219 22.09 -2.90 -5.77
N PHE A 220 21.63 -3.25 -6.98
CA PHE A 220 20.28 -2.95 -7.49
C PHE A 220 19.25 -3.76 -6.69
N SER A 221 19.44 -3.80 -5.37
CA SER A 221 18.55 -4.39 -4.41
C SER A 221 17.23 -3.63 -4.45
N SER A 222 16.13 -4.33 -4.20
CA SER A 222 14.79 -3.75 -4.11
C SER A 222 14.69 -2.58 -3.11
N SER A 223 15.72 -2.37 -2.27
CA SER A 223 15.81 -1.25 -1.36
C SER A 223 16.00 0.12 -2.04
N ARG A 224 16.49 0.18 -3.28
CA ARG A 224 16.70 1.44 -4.02
C ARG A 224 15.56 1.81 -4.98
N THR A 225 14.57 0.92 -5.13
CA THR A 225 13.38 1.13 -5.94
C THR A 225 12.19 1.42 -5.04
N VAL A 226 11.50 2.53 -5.30
CA VAL A 226 10.24 2.91 -4.66
C VAL A 226 9.16 2.99 -5.72
N TYR A 227 7.96 2.51 -5.41
CA TYR A 227 6.80 2.61 -6.27
C TYR A 227 5.77 3.55 -5.66
N LEU A 228 5.23 4.44 -6.49
CA LEU A 228 4.08 5.27 -6.19
C LEU A 228 2.92 4.78 -7.02
N ALA A 229 1.79 4.44 -6.39
CA ALA A 229 0.56 4.08 -7.07
C ALA A 229 -0.46 5.21 -6.92
N PHE A 230 -0.91 5.73 -8.06
CA PHE A 230 -1.96 6.73 -8.16
C PHE A 230 -3.23 6.03 -8.66
N PRO A 231 -4.24 5.78 -7.81
CA PRO A 231 -5.49 5.19 -8.26
C PRO A 231 -6.28 6.20 -9.08
N ASP A 232 -6.91 5.72 -10.15
CA ASP A 232 -7.69 6.58 -11.02
C ASP A 232 -8.88 7.16 -10.25
N GLY A 233 -9.10 8.48 -10.35
CA GLY A 233 -10.28 9.13 -9.77
C GLY A 233 -10.31 9.21 -8.24
N SER A 234 -9.22 8.90 -7.53
CA SER A 234 -9.15 9.05 -6.07
C SER A 234 -8.04 10.02 -5.65
N PRO A 235 -8.25 10.86 -4.61
CA PRO A 235 -7.19 11.71 -4.04
C PRO A 235 -6.30 10.92 -3.07
N SER A 236 -6.05 9.63 -3.34
CA SER A 236 -5.20 8.78 -2.53
C SER A 236 -3.90 8.43 -3.27
N LEU A 237 -2.85 8.16 -2.49
CA LEU A 237 -1.53 7.79 -2.98
C LEU A 237 -1.02 6.61 -2.17
N TYR A 238 -0.59 5.55 -2.84
CA TYR A 238 0.06 4.42 -2.17
C TYR A 238 1.55 4.42 -2.45
N ILE A 239 2.35 4.32 -1.40
CA ILE A 239 3.81 4.35 -1.49
C ILE A 239 4.35 3.04 -0.95
N THR A 240 5.24 2.37 -1.69
CA THR A 240 5.94 1.20 -1.17
C THR A 240 7.00 1.59 -0.16
N ARG A 241 7.22 0.71 0.82
CA ARG A 241 8.36 0.84 1.72
C ARG A 241 9.56 0.11 1.11
N SER A 242 10.70 0.80 1.01
CA SER A 242 11.98 0.18 0.66
C SER A 242 12.25 -1.02 1.59
N GLN A 243 12.32 -2.22 1.01
CA GLN A 243 12.61 -3.46 1.74
C GLN A 243 14.12 -3.73 1.63
N THR A 244 14.87 -3.40 2.69
CA THR A 244 16.27 -3.81 2.80
C THR A 244 16.36 -5.13 3.56
N THR A 245 16.93 -6.15 2.92
CA THR A 245 17.37 -7.40 3.57
C THR A 245 18.88 -7.32 3.80
N GLY A 246 19.30 -6.65 4.88
CA GLY A 246 20.72 -6.52 5.22
C GLY A 246 20.97 -5.53 6.37
N PRO A 247 22.20 -5.47 6.93
CA PRO A 247 22.57 -4.52 7.97
C PRO A 247 22.61 -3.09 7.43
N ILE A 248 21.42 -2.48 7.38
CA ILE A 248 21.11 -1.11 7.79
C ILE A 248 22.20 -0.05 7.52
N SER A 249 22.00 0.75 6.47
CA SER A 249 22.10 2.22 6.56
C SER A 249 20.69 2.74 6.86
N LEU A 250 20.35 2.90 8.15
CA LEU A 250 18.98 3.23 8.63
C LEU A 250 18.52 4.65 8.22
N GLY A 251 19.43 5.47 7.71
CA GLY A 251 19.19 6.85 7.30
C GLY A 251 18.64 7.00 5.89
N GLU A 252 19.17 6.25 4.92
CA GLU A 252 18.91 6.47 3.48
C GLU A 252 17.47 6.12 3.06
N SER A 253 16.92 5.00 3.52
CA SER A 253 15.53 4.63 3.19
C SER A 253 14.51 5.60 3.78
N LYS A 254 14.82 6.17 4.96
CA LYS A 254 13.98 7.20 5.60
C LYS A 254 14.16 8.56 4.93
N SER A 255 15.37 8.90 4.48
CA SER A 255 15.62 10.14 3.74
C SER A 255 14.94 10.12 2.37
N LEU A 256 14.96 8.99 1.65
CA LEU A 256 14.26 8.83 0.38
C LEU A 256 12.73 8.86 0.56
N GLN A 257 12.19 8.13 1.53
CA GLN A 257 10.75 8.19 1.81
C GLN A 257 10.34 9.61 2.25
N GLY A 258 11.14 10.28 3.07
CA GLY A 258 10.91 11.67 3.47
C GLY A 258 10.97 12.64 2.29
N LEU A 259 11.93 12.46 1.37
CA LEU A 259 12.06 13.25 0.15
C LEU A 259 10.82 13.08 -0.74
N ILE A 260 10.32 11.85 -0.89
CA ILE A 260 9.09 11.57 -1.66
C ILE A 260 7.87 12.17 -0.96
N VAL A 261 7.69 11.93 0.34
CA VAL A 261 6.53 12.41 1.11
C VAL A 261 6.46 13.95 1.10
N ASN A 262 7.61 14.64 1.10
CA ASN A 262 7.66 16.10 1.01
C ASN A 262 7.67 16.63 -0.43
N GLY A 263 8.24 15.87 -1.38
CA GLY A 263 8.46 16.28 -2.77
C GLY A 263 7.24 16.06 -3.66
N VAL A 264 6.51 14.96 -3.49
CA VAL A 264 5.29 14.66 -4.25
C VAL A 264 4.21 15.74 -4.10
N PRO A 265 3.82 16.19 -2.88
CA PRO A 265 2.83 17.24 -2.75
C PRO A 265 3.29 18.55 -3.39
N LYS A 266 4.58 18.89 -3.31
CA LYS A 266 5.15 20.07 -4.00
C LYS A 266 5.11 19.91 -5.52
N ALA A 267 5.39 18.73 -6.05
CA ALA A 267 5.34 18.43 -7.48
C ALA A 267 3.92 18.48 -8.06
N LEU A 268 2.91 18.16 -7.24
CA LEU A 268 1.48 18.30 -7.58
C LEU A 268 0.96 19.72 -7.40
N SER A 269 1.65 20.55 -6.62
CA SER A 269 1.23 21.91 -6.30
C SER A 269 1.41 22.85 -7.49
N ARG A 270 0.55 23.85 -7.56
CA ARG A 270 0.59 24.96 -8.53
C ARG A 270 0.57 26.28 -7.77
N PRO A 271 0.89 27.41 -8.41
CA PRO A 271 0.67 28.72 -7.79
C PRO A 271 -0.76 28.82 -7.24
N ARG A 272 -0.88 29.17 -5.95
CA ARG A 272 -2.14 29.25 -5.18
C ARG A 272 -2.91 27.93 -4.95
N GLN A 273 -2.37 26.78 -5.34
CA GLN A 273 -2.94 25.46 -5.05
C GLN A 273 -1.84 24.56 -4.50
N ARG A 274 -1.71 24.52 -3.17
CA ARG A 274 -0.71 23.71 -2.49
C ARG A 274 -1.37 22.47 -1.90
N PHE A 275 -0.65 21.35 -1.92
CA PHE A 275 -1.13 20.09 -1.36
C PHE A 275 -0.19 19.60 -0.26
N VAL A 276 -0.69 18.69 0.58
CA VAL A 276 0.05 17.96 1.59
C VAL A 276 -0.33 16.48 1.54
N LEU A 277 0.61 15.61 1.87
CA LEU A 277 0.34 14.18 2.03
C LEU A 277 0.11 13.86 3.50
N ARG A 278 -1.08 13.33 3.81
CA ARG A 278 -1.43 12.87 5.16
C ARG A 278 -1.49 11.34 5.19
N PRO A 279 -0.76 10.66 6.10
CA PRO A 279 -0.84 9.19 6.20
C PRO A 279 -2.23 8.76 6.69
N LEU A 280 -2.79 7.74 6.05
CA LEU A 280 -4.13 7.19 6.35
C LEU A 280 -4.10 6.01 7.34
N ASN A 281 -2.95 5.74 7.98
CA ASN A 281 -2.74 4.60 8.89
C ASN A 281 -3.17 3.23 8.35
N LEU A 282 -3.19 3.10 7.03
CA LEU A 282 -3.54 1.90 6.28
C LEU A 282 -2.29 1.39 5.56
N SER A 283 -1.93 0.13 5.80
CA SER A 283 -0.79 -0.53 5.17
C SER A 283 -1.11 -2.00 4.95
N SER A 284 -0.93 -2.47 3.73
CA SER A 284 -1.07 -3.88 3.37
C SER A 284 -0.03 -4.25 2.31
N ARG A 285 0.26 -5.54 2.14
CA ARG A 285 0.98 -6.02 0.95
C ARG A 285 0.07 -6.13 -0.26
N ASN A 286 -1.22 -6.23 -0.04
CA ASN A 286 -2.20 -6.37 -1.08
C ASN A 286 -2.72 -5.02 -1.55
N LEU A 287 -2.46 -4.67 -2.82
CA LEU A 287 -2.90 -3.41 -3.41
C LEU A 287 -4.43 -3.37 -3.61
N TRP A 288 -5.08 -4.50 -3.94
CA TRP A 288 -6.54 -4.58 -4.05
C TRP A 288 -7.23 -4.21 -2.74
N ALA A 289 -6.71 -4.71 -1.61
CA ALA A 289 -7.25 -4.38 -0.29
C ALA A 289 -7.15 -2.88 0.05
N LEU A 290 -6.14 -2.18 -0.50
CA LEU A 290 -6.02 -0.72 -0.35
C LEU A 290 -6.99 0.03 -1.27
N LEU A 291 -7.11 -0.42 -2.52
CA LEU A 291 -8.00 0.18 -3.52
C LEU A 291 -9.48 0.05 -3.14
N GLU A 292 -9.89 -1.06 -2.56
CA GLU A 292 -11.27 -1.21 -2.11
C GLU A 292 -11.61 -0.21 -1.00
N ARG A 293 -10.66 0.01 -0.07
CA ARG A 293 -10.83 0.88 1.09
C ARG A 293 -10.65 2.37 0.78
N ARG A 294 -9.79 2.72 -0.19
CA ARG A 294 -9.39 4.12 -0.44
C ARG A 294 -9.25 4.48 -1.92
N GLY A 295 -9.74 3.64 -2.84
CA GLY A 295 -9.77 3.91 -4.29
C GLY A 295 -11.08 4.59 -4.74
N ALA A 296 -11.30 4.63 -6.06
CA ALA A 296 -12.44 5.32 -6.68
C ALA A 296 -13.70 4.48 -6.85
N GLY A 297 -13.92 3.52 -5.95
CA GLY A 297 -15.10 2.65 -5.95
C GLY A 297 -16.15 3.04 -4.93
N ARG A 298 -17.34 2.43 -5.05
CA ARG A 298 -18.43 2.55 -4.06
C ARG A 298 -18.08 1.93 -2.70
N THR A 299 -17.07 1.07 -2.68
CA THR A 299 -16.59 0.34 -1.49
C THR A 299 -15.71 1.19 -0.56
N ASN A 300 -15.26 2.36 -1.00
CA ASN A 300 -14.29 3.19 -0.26
C ASN A 300 -14.79 3.69 1.11
N SER A 301 -16.11 3.80 1.26
CA SER A 301 -16.80 4.26 2.47
C SER A 301 -17.91 3.31 2.88
N ALA A 302 -17.87 2.05 2.44
CA ALA A 302 -18.91 1.05 2.70
C ALA A 302 -18.29 -0.33 2.94
N ALA A 303 -17.27 -0.39 3.80
CA ALA A 303 -16.57 -1.63 4.12
C ALA A 303 -17.28 -2.44 5.23
N GLY A 304 -16.97 -3.73 5.32
CA GLY A 304 -17.53 -4.65 6.31
C GLY A 304 -19.04 -4.85 6.13
N GLY A 305 -19.81 -4.76 7.22
CA GLY A 305 -21.27 -4.91 7.20
C GLY A 305 -22.00 -3.89 6.30
N TRP A 306 -21.36 -2.75 6.01
CA TRP A 306 -21.90 -1.73 5.12
C TRP A 306 -21.73 -2.05 3.61
N SER A 307 -21.01 -3.13 3.27
CA SER A 307 -20.77 -3.56 1.88
C SER A 307 -22.06 -3.83 1.08
N ILE A 308 -23.16 -4.10 1.77
CA ILE A 308 -24.50 -4.25 1.18
C ILE A 308 -24.91 -3.00 0.39
N TYR A 309 -24.52 -1.80 0.83
CA TYR A 309 -24.84 -0.54 0.14
C TYR A 309 -23.91 -0.25 -1.05
N ALA A 310 -22.75 -0.90 -1.10
CA ALA A 310 -21.84 -0.83 -2.24
C ALA A 310 -22.31 -1.77 -3.37
N ASP A 311 -22.94 -2.90 -3.04
CA ASP A 311 -23.40 -3.91 -4.00
C ASP A 311 -24.60 -3.41 -4.83
N GLU A 312 -24.41 -3.35 -6.14
CA GLU A 312 -25.46 -2.94 -7.07
C GLU A 312 -26.48 -4.04 -7.33
N ARG A 313 -26.15 -5.31 -7.04
CA ARG A 313 -27.04 -6.46 -7.28
C ARG A 313 -28.29 -6.47 -6.39
N ILE A 314 -28.22 -5.77 -5.27
CA ILE A 314 -29.30 -5.69 -4.27
C ILE A 314 -30.28 -4.55 -4.62
N ARG A 315 -29.96 -3.71 -5.61
CA ARG A 315 -30.80 -2.58 -6.02
C ARG A 315 -31.93 -3.07 -6.92
N SER A 316 -33.14 -3.05 -6.38
CA SER A 316 -34.36 -3.02 -7.21
C SER A 316 -34.61 -1.59 -7.66
N SER A 317 -34.66 -1.37 -8.98
CA SER A 317 -35.11 -0.09 -9.52
C SER A 317 -36.59 0.10 -9.20
N PRO A 318 -37.05 1.31 -8.84
CA PRO A 318 -38.48 1.60 -8.72
C PRO A 318 -39.28 1.37 -10.02
N LEU A 319 -38.57 1.27 -11.15
CA LEU A 319 -39.13 0.98 -12.47
C LEU A 319 -39.05 -0.51 -12.85
N ASP A 320 -38.53 -1.38 -11.96
CA ASP A 320 -38.50 -2.81 -12.22
C ASP A 320 -39.92 -3.37 -12.25
N THR A 321 -40.19 -4.17 -13.27
CA THR A 321 -41.50 -4.80 -13.48
C THR A 321 -41.80 -5.90 -12.46
N VAL A 322 -40.76 -6.39 -11.79
CA VAL A 322 -40.84 -7.38 -10.72
C VAL A 322 -40.72 -6.65 -9.40
N LEU A 323 -41.79 -6.69 -8.59
CA LEU A 323 -41.74 -6.18 -7.23
C LEU A 323 -40.61 -6.90 -6.48
N PRO A 324 -39.74 -6.16 -5.75
CA PRO A 324 -38.70 -6.78 -4.96
C PRO A 324 -39.32 -7.81 -4.01
N PRO A 325 -38.66 -8.96 -3.78
CA PRO A 325 -39.10 -9.88 -2.75
C PRO A 325 -39.21 -9.10 -1.43
N VAL A 326 -40.38 -9.24 -0.79
CA VAL A 326 -40.79 -8.51 0.42
C VAL A 326 -39.60 -8.39 1.38
N SER A 327 -39.25 -7.14 1.75
CA SER A 327 -38.22 -6.70 2.71
C SER A 327 -37.27 -7.78 3.26
N PRO A 328 -35.93 -7.62 3.16
CA PRO A 328 -34.96 -8.50 3.82
C PRO A 328 -35.18 -8.70 5.34
N TRP A 329 -35.93 -7.80 5.98
CA TRP A 329 -36.31 -7.90 7.40
C TRP A 329 -37.60 -8.69 7.68
N ALA A 330 -38.37 -9.04 6.65
CA ALA A 330 -39.60 -9.81 6.79
C ALA A 330 -39.35 -11.34 6.92
N ASP A 331 -38.16 -11.81 6.58
CA ASP A 331 -37.81 -13.23 6.63
C ASP A 331 -37.46 -13.75 8.04
N ALA A 332 -37.39 -12.87 9.04
CA ALA A 332 -37.33 -13.29 10.45
C ALA A 332 -38.66 -13.86 10.96
N ALA A 333 -39.78 -13.68 10.23
CA ALA A 333 -41.13 -13.94 10.75
C ALA A 333 -42.08 -14.66 9.77
N LYS A 334 -41.59 -15.48 8.83
CA LYS A 334 -42.46 -16.39 8.06
C LYS A 334 -42.10 -17.86 8.25
N PRO A 335 -43.00 -18.69 8.82
CA PRO A 335 -42.86 -20.13 8.70
C PRO A 335 -43.02 -20.50 7.22
N SER A 336 -42.09 -21.28 6.68
CA SER A 336 -42.11 -21.76 5.31
C SER A 336 -43.37 -22.61 5.03
N ILE A 337 -44.43 -22.00 4.54
CA ILE A 337 -45.57 -22.70 3.94
C ILE A 337 -45.24 -22.82 2.45
N GLY A 338 -44.69 -23.97 2.04
CA GLY A 338 -44.49 -24.25 0.61
C GLY A 338 -43.39 -25.22 0.21
N ALA A 339 -42.58 -25.74 1.15
CA ALA A 339 -41.60 -26.78 0.84
C ALA A 339 -42.05 -28.12 1.45
N SER A 340 -42.19 -29.13 0.58
CA SER A 340 -42.53 -30.52 0.89
C SER A 340 -41.85 -30.99 2.17
N ARG A 341 -42.67 -31.30 3.19
CA ARG A 341 -42.25 -31.81 4.50
C ARG A 341 -41.60 -33.18 4.37
N ARG A 342 -40.31 -33.23 4.04
CA ARG A 342 -39.43 -34.26 4.61
C ARG A 342 -39.06 -33.76 6.01
N ARG A 343 -39.57 -34.46 7.03
CA ARG A 343 -39.30 -34.19 8.46
C ARG A 343 -37.79 -34.04 8.67
N ALA A 344 -37.32 -32.80 8.81
CA ALA A 344 -35.96 -32.55 9.26
C ALA A 344 -35.88 -32.96 10.75
N ALA A 345 -34.89 -33.77 11.09
CA ALA A 345 -34.60 -34.18 12.46
C ALA A 345 -34.48 -32.95 13.38
N PRO A 346 -34.82 -33.05 14.68
CA PRO A 346 -34.66 -31.95 15.62
C PRO A 346 -33.19 -31.53 15.63
N SER A 347 -32.92 -30.32 15.15
CA SER A 347 -31.57 -29.75 15.19
C SER A 347 -31.12 -29.63 16.64
N THR A 348 -29.96 -30.18 16.95
CA THR A 348 -29.30 -30.03 18.25
C THR A 348 -29.12 -28.53 18.55
N GLU A 349 -29.18 -28.14 19.83
CA GLU A 349 -29.02 -26.73 20.24
C GLU A 349 -27.71 -26.13 19.72
N SER A 350 -26.64 -26.92 19.71
CA SER A 350 -25.35 -26.58 19.10
C SER A 350 -25.44 -26.24 17.60
N SER A 351 -26.30 -26.92 16.84
CA SER A 351 -26.53 -26.59 15.42
C SER A 351 -27.27 -25.25 15.26
N ARG A 352 -28.14 -24.88 16.21
CA ARG A 352 -28.87 -23.60 16.18
C ARG A 352 -27.96 -22.42 16.53
N THR A 353 -27.13 -22.56 17.56
CA THR A 353 -26.17 -21.53 17.95
C THR A 353 -25.14 -21.30 16.85
N ALA A 354 -24.61 -22.37 16.23
CA ALA A 354 -23.71 -22.26 15.08
C ALA A 354 -24.37 -21.58 13.86
N LYS A 355 -25.66 -21.87 13.60
CA LYS A 355 -26.40 -21.17 12.53
C LYS A 355 -26.60 -19.69 12.84
N ARG A 356 -26.96 -19.34 14.08
CA ARG A 356 -27.09 -17.94 14.52
C ARG A 356 -25.75 -17.21 14.40
N ALA A 357 -24.67 -17.82 14.86
CA ALA A 357 -23.32 -17.27 14.78
C ALA A 357 -22.90 -16.95 13.33
N LYS A 358 -23.22 -17.84 12.38
CA LYS A 358 -22.99 -17.59 10.94
C LYS A 358 -23.81 -16.42 10.39
N VAL A 359 -25.09 -16.31 10.76
CA VAL A 359 -25.94 -15.19 10.34
C VAL A 359 -25.42 -13.86 10.91
N VAL A 360 -25.01 -13.85 12.18
CA VAL A 360 -24.41 -12.67 12.83
C VAL A 360 -23.09 -12.30 12.14
N ALA A 361 -22.22 -13.28 11.85
CA ALA A 361 -20.99 -13.03 11.10
C ALA A 361 -21.27 -12.42 9.72
N GLN A 362 -22.23 -12.97 8.98
CA GLN A 362 -22.62 -12.43 7.68
C GLN A 362 -23.19 -11.01 7.79
N ALA A 363 -23.98 -10.70 8.82
CA ALA A 363 -24.50 -9.35 9.03
C ALA A 363 -23.39 -8.33 9.39
N ARG A 364 -22.38 -8.75 10.16
CA ARG A 364 -21.28 -7.88 10.61
C ARG A 364 -20.20 -7.64 9.56
N PHE A 365 -19.85 -8.66 8.78
CA PHE A 365 -18.78 -8.59 7.77
C PHE A 365 -19.32 -8.43 6.34
N GLY A 366 -20.61 -8.67 6.11
CA GLY A 366 -21.20 -8.63 4.78
C GLY A 366 -20.58 -9.65 3.82
N ASN A 367 -20.32 -9.20 2.60
CA ASN A 367 -19.65 -9.99 1.55
C ASN A 367 -18.11 -9.89 1.61
N GLU A 368 -17.57 -9.18 2.61
CA GLU A 368 -16.13 -9.00 2.81
C GLU A 368 -15.55 -10.00 3.83
N ALA A 369 -14.22 -9.98 3.95
CA ALA A 369 -13.47 -10.80 4.90
C ALA A 369 -13.70 -12.31 4.71
N LEU A 370 -13.75 -12.75 3.46
CA LEU A 370 -13.79 -14.17 3.11
C LEU A 370 -12.35 -14.67 2.93
N VAL A 371 -12.06 -15.90 3.33
CA VAL A 371 -10.70 -16.45 3.16
C VAL A 371 -10.26 -16.47 1.69
N THR A 372 -11.22 -16.57 0.78
CA THR A 372 -11.02 -16.64 -0.67
C THR A 372 -11.16 -15.30 -1.39
N ASP A 373 -11.39 -14.18 -0.69
CA ASP A 373 -11.56 -12.89 -1.36
C ASP A 373 -10.26 -12.37 -1.98
N GLY A 374 -9.11 -12.89 -1.54
CA GLY A 374 -7.81 -12.43 -2.01
C GLY A 374 -7.54 -10.98 -1.62
N LYS A 375 -8.14 -10.46 -0.54
CA LYS A 375 -8.02 -9.07 -0.05
C LYS A 375 -7.44 -9.00 1.36
N GLY A 376 -6.56 -9.94 1.65
CA GLY A 376 -5.93 -10.08 2.96
C GLY A 376 -5.24 -8.81 3.46
N VAL A 377 -5.54 -8.48 4.73
CA VAL A 377 -4.79 -7.52 5.53
C VAL A 377 -3.99 -8.30 6.56
N GLU A 378 -2.66 -8.16 6.51
CA GLU A 378 -1.78 -9.04 7.28
C GLU A 378 -1.67 -8.68 8.77
N ARG A 379 -1.84 -7.39 9.10
CA ARG A 379 -1.59 -6.89 10.45
C ARG A 379 -2.49 -5.72 10.79
N VAL A 380 -3.11 -5.79 11.97
CA VAL A 380 -3.96 -4.73 12.54
C VAL A 380 -3.53 -4.48 13.98
N ASP A 381 -3.11 -3.24 14.28
CA ASP A 381 -2.64 -2.83 15.60
C ASP A 381 -3.55 -1.72 16.16
N MET A 382 -4.28 -1.99 17.25
CA MET A 382 -5.20 -1.03 17.86
C MET A 382 -4.79 -0.72 19.31
N LEU A 383 -4.87 0.55 19.69
CA LEU A 383 -4.64 1.01 21.06
C LEU A 383 -5.97 1.50 21.66
N MET A 384 -6.52 0.77 22.61
CA MET A 384 -7.75 1.15 23.30
C MET A 384 -7.43 2.11 24.45
N ARG A 385 -8.18 3.21 24.51
CA ARG A 385 -8.16 4.20 25.58
C ARG A 385 -9.60 4.62 25.92
N ASP A 386 -10.50 3.65 25.94
CA ASP A 386 -11.88 3.84 26.37
C ASP A 386 -11.92 3.94 27.89
N PRO A 387 -12.76 4.81 28.46
CA PRO A 387 -13.01 4.80 29.90
C PRO A 387 -13.57 3.42 30.28
N PHE A 388 -13.04 2.85 31.36
CA PHE A 388 -13.59 1.62 31.92
C PHE A 388 -14.98 1.94 32.48
N PRO A 389 -15.99 1.08 32.28
CA PRO A 389 -17.30 1.29 32.87
C PRO A 389 -17.14 1.43 34.39
N ALA A 390 -17.59 2.55 34.95
CA ALA A 390 -17.76 2.64 36.39
C ALA A 390 -18.83 1.62 36.78
N ASP A 391 -18.57 0.83 37.82
CA ASP A 391 -19.58 -0.06 38.37
C ASP A 391 -20.57 0.83 39.12
N ASP A 392 -21.76 1.07 38.56
CA ASP A 392 -22.86 1.87 39.17
C ASP A 392 -23.40 1.28 40.49
N GLY A 393 -22.68 0.31 41.09
CA GLY A 393 -23.08 -0.47 42.25
C GLY A 393 -22.18 -0.32 43.49
N LEU A 394 -21.09 0.45 43.45
CA LEU A 394 -20.37 0.78 44.69
C LEU A 394 -20.91 2.09 45.28
N PRO A 395 -21.29 2.13 46.57
CA PRO A 395 -21.61 3.37 47.24
C PRO A 395 -20.43 4.34 47.10
N PRO A 396 -20.67 5.66 47.00
CA PRO A 396 -19.59 6.63 47.07
C PRO A 396 -18.82 6.38 48.37
N ASP A 397 -17.49 6.21 48.26
CA ASP A 397 -16.62 6.24 49.44
C ASP A 397 -16.92 7.55 50.20
N PRO A 398 -17.07 7.50 51.53
CA PRO A 398 -17.34 8.70 52.31
C PRO A 398 -16.21 9.72 52.08
N ASP A 399 -16.61 10.98 51.86
CA ASP A 399 -15.70 12.11 51.66
C ASP A 399 -14.51 12.06 52.64
N PRO A 400 -13.26 12.27 52.17
CA PRO A 400 -12.14 12.37 53.10
C PRO A 400 -12.31 13.63 53.95
N ASP A 401 -12.35 13.42 55.27
CA ASP A 401 -12.34 14.47 56.30
C ASP A 401 -11.24 15.52 56.01
N PRO A 402 -11.53 16.83 56.11
CA PRO A 402 -10.59 17.90 55.77
C PRO A 402 -9.45 18.12 56.78
N ASP A 403 -9.25 17.24 57.76
CA ASP A 403 -8.21 17.38 58.79
C ASP A 403 -7.36 16.10 58.90
N THR A 404 -6.39 15.94 58.00
CA THR A 404 -5.15 15.20 58.27
C THR A 404 -4.05 15.69 57.35
N THR A 405 -3.52 16.88 57.65
CA THR A 405 -2.15 17.22 57.32
C THR A 405 -1.21 16.33 58.12
N GLU A 406 -0.61 15.31 57.51
CA GLU A 406 0.78 14.93 57.78
C GLU A 406 1.33 13.87 56.78
N ALA A 407 2.36 14.32 56.05
CA ALA A 407 3.51 13.56 55.57
C ALA A 407 3.36 12.07 55.21
N ALA A 408 3.11 11.79 53.93
CA ALA A 408 3.63 10.60 53.27
C ALA A 408 4.13 10.94 51.87
N ALA A 409 5.44 11.12 51.76
CA ALA A 409 6.16 11.26 50.50
C ALA A 409 5.89 10.05 49.59
N SER A 410 5.15 10.26 48.50
CA SER A 410 5.12 9.31 47.39
C SER A 410 6.39 9.48 46.57
N PRO A 411 7.13 8.39 46.26
CA PRO A 411 8.36 8.49 45.50
C PRO A 411 8.03 8.93 44.08
N ALA A 412 8.67 10.02 43.65
CA ALA A 412 8.78 10.38 42.25
C ALA A 412 9.41 9.18 41.52
N ASN A 413 8.60 8.43 40.76
CA ASN A 413 9.10 7.39 39.88
C ASN A 413 9.71 8.06 38.64
N ASP A 414 10.89 8.63 38.84
CA ASP A 414 11.77 9.16 37.82
C ASP A 414 12.38 7.97 37.05
N SER A 415 11.62 7.40 36.12
CA SER A 415 12.17 6.47 35.13
C SER A 415 12.62 7.25 33.89
N ARG A 416 13.53 8.21 34.07
CA ARG A 416 14.40 8.70 33.00
C ARG A 416 15.59 7.74 32.88
N GLY A 417 15.60 6.98 31.79
CA GLY A 417 16.82 6.33 31.31
C GLY A 417 16.73 4.81 31.16
N MET A 418 16.01 4.34 30.14
CA MET A 418 16.51 3.21 29.37
C MET A 418 16.13 3.45 27.91
N SER A 419 17.12 3.36 27.04
CA SER A 419 17.06 3.74 25.64
C SER A 419 15.99 2.96 24.86
N ASP A 420 14.76 3.45 24.81
CA ASP A 420 13.73 2.92 23.92
C ASP A 420 13.90 3.49 22.51
N ARG A 421 14.92 2.98 21.80
CA ARG A 421 15.18 3.25 20.39
C ARG A 421 14.12 2.64 19.45
N ARG A 422 13.04 2.06 19.97
CA ARG A 422 11.90 1.55 19.19
C ARG A 422 10.65 2.40 19.40
N ARG A 423 10.74 3.71 19.09
CA ARG A 423 9.59 4.60 18.90
C ARG A 423 8.54 3.90 18.03
N SER A 424 7.46 3.42 18.66
CA SER A 424 6.48 2.56 18.00
C SER A 424 5.61 3.38 17.06
N LYS A 425 5.23 2.81 15.91
CA LYS A 425 4.30 3.41 14.94
C LYS A 425 3.01 3.92 15.62
N VAL A 426 2.58 3.24 16.68
CA VAL A 426 1.41 3.59 17.50
C VAL A 426 1.58 4.92 18.23
N GLN A 427 2.79 5.26 18.72
CA GLN A 427 3.06 6.54 19.36
C GLN A 427 3.06 7.70 18.34
N ALA A 428 3.44 7.44 17.09
CA ALA A 428 3.32 8.40 16.00
C ALA A 428 1.86 8.66 15.63
N VAL A 429 1.04 7.60 15.56
CA VAL A 429 -0.43 7.72 15.40
C VAL A 429 -1.04 8.50 16.57
N LEU A 430 -0.57 8.28 17.79
CA LEU A 430 -1.03 9.02 18.97
C LEU A 430 -0.69 10.51 18.92
N ARG A 431 0.50 10.88 18.43
CA ARG A 431 0.85 12.30 18.19
C ARG A 431 -0.02 12.91 17.11
N GLN A 432 -0.16 12.22 15.99
CA GLN A 432 -1.00 12.67 14.89
C GLN A 432 -2.45 12.87 15.33
N ALA A 433 -3.02 11.94 16.10
CA ALA A 433 -4.37 12.07 16.65
C ALA A 433 -4.51 13.28 17.61
N ARG A 434 -3.47 13.60 18.39
CA ARG A 434 -3.44 14.79 19.26
C ARG A 434 -3.27 16.09 18.48
N GLU A 435 -2.52 16.09 17.38
CA GLU A 435 -2.27 17.27 16.54
C GLU A 435 -3.48 17.60 15.63
N GLU A 436 -4.31 16.62 15.31
CA GLU A 436 -5.51 16.79 14.47
C GLU A 436 -6.71 17.43 15.20
N GLU A 437 -6.61 17.52 16.53
CA GLU A 437 -7.57 18.10 17.46
C GLU A 437 -6.94 19.37 18.06
N GLY A 438 -7.08 20.51 17.39
CA GLY A 438 -7.00 21.77 18.12
C GLY A 438 -8.14 21.80 19.13
N ASP A 439 -7.82 21.98 20.41
CA ASP A 439 -8.69 22.36 21.54
C ASP A 439 -9.98 21.58 21.85
N ASP A 440 -10.32 20.49 21.16
CA ASP A 440 -11.37 19.55 21.61
C ASP A 440 -10.77 18.42 22.49
N ALA A 441 -9.92 18.81 23.43
CA ALA A 441 -9.65 17.94 24.56
C ALA A 441 -10.91 17.92 25.42
N ASP A 442 -11.83 16.98 25.14
CA ASP A 442 -12.81 16.55 26.14
C ASP A 442 -12.05 16.44 27.46
N GLU A 443 -12.34 17.33 28.42
CA GLU A 443 -11.79 17.30 29.76
C GLU A 443 -11.96 15.87 30.24
N ALA A 444 -10.85 15.12 30.29
CA ALA A 444 -10.88 13.76 30.75
C ALA A 444 -11.32 13.85 32.21
N ASP A 445 -12.57 13.50 32.47
CA ASP A 445 -13.13 13.48 33.80
C ASP A 445 -12.14 12.69 34.69
N PRO A 446 -11.46 13.34 35.65
CA PRO A 446 -10.36 12.71 36.39
C PRO A 446 -10.85 11.53 37.24
N SER A 447 -12.17 11.37 37.38
CA SER A 447 -12.86 10.27 38.03
C SER A 447 -12.91 8.97 37.21
N LEU A 448 -12.74 9.02 35.88
CA LEU A 448 -12.87 7.85 35.01
C LEU A 448 -11.52 7.16 34.78
N TRP A 449 -11.39 5.92 35.24
CA TRP A 449 -10.19 5.10 34.98
C TRP A 449 -10.13 4.67 33.50
N ILE A 450 -9.05 5.04 32.80
CA ILE A 450 -8.85 4.72 31.38
C ILE A 450 -7.71 3.68 31.24
N PRO A 451 -8.03 2.37 31.09
CA PRO A 451 -7.01 1.37 30.82
C PRO A 451 -6.40 1.58 29.44
N THR A 452 -5.09 1.36 29.34
CA THR A 452 -4.39 1.37 28.05
C THR A 452 -4.14 -0.06 27.59
N VAL A 453 -5.00 -0.57 26.70
CA VAL A 453 -4.90 -1.94 26.16
C VAL A 453 -4.42 -1.89 24.71
N ARG A 454 -3.37 -2.64 24.40
CA ARG A 454 -2.86 -2.78 23.03
C ARG A 454 -3.23 -4.13 22.45
N LEU A 455 -3.98 -4.12 21.37
CA LEU A 455 -4.34 -5.29 20.58
C LEU A 455 -3.51 -5.31 19.29
N SER A 456 -2.97 -6.46 18.91
CA SER A 456 -2.18 -6.61 17.69
C SER A 456 -2.46 -7.95 17.06
N PHE A 457 -3.20 -7.94 15.95
CA PHE A 457 -3.56 -9.11 15.17
C PHE A 457 -2.58 -9.29 14.01
N GLN A 458 -2.16 -10.53 13.75
CA GLN A 458 -1.26 -10.88 12.66
C GLN A 458 -1.73 -12.18 12.00
N GLY A 459 -1.68 -12.23 10.68
CA GLY A 459 -2.04 -13.40 9.88
C GLY A 459 -1.99 -13.09 8.39
N PRO A 460 -2.36 -14.01 7.50
CA PRO A 460 -2.48 -13.72 6.07
C PRO A 460 -3.70 -12.83 5.77
N HIS A 461 -4.81 -13.05 6.47
CA HIS A 461 -6.01 -12.22 6.40
C HIS A 461 -6.65 -12.11 7.79
N VAL A 462 -6.37 -11.01 8.50
CA VAL A 462 -6.85 -10.79 9.87
C VAL A 462 -8.37 -10.82 9.97
N PHE A 463 -9.07 -10.01 9.16
CA PHE A 463 -10.53 -9.91 9.25
C PHE A 463 -11.25 -11.23 8.90
N ALA A 464 -10.74 -12.00 7.92
CA ALA A 464 -11.30 -13.33 7.63
C ALA A 464 -11.10 -14.30 8.80
N GLY A 465 -9.94 -14.24 9.48
CA GLY A 465 -9.72 -15.01 10.70
C GLY A 465 -10.70 -14.63 11.82
N ILE A 466 -10.95 -13.33 12.04
CA ILE A 466 -11.94 -12.87 13.03
C ILE A 466 -13.34 -13.34 12.66
N ARG A 467 -13.72 -13.23 11.38
CA ARG A 467 -15.00 -13.75 10.88
C ARG A 467 -15.16 -15.24 11.17
N GLN A 468 -14.15 -16.06 10.91
CA GLN A 468 -14.17 -17.49 11.23
C GLN A 468 -14.34 -17.77 12.73
N LEU A 469 -13.70 -16.98 13.60
CA LEU A 469 -13.87 -17.10 15.05
C LEU A 469 -15.30 -16.74 15.51
N VAL A 470 -15.93 -15.76 14.85
CA VAL A 470 -17.35 -15.44 15.08
C VAL A 470 -18.25 -16.57 14.57
N GLU A 471 -18.01 -17.10 13.36
CA GLU A 471 -18.78 -18.24 12.81
C GLU A 471 -18.67 -19.51 13.67
N ALA A 472 -17.53 -19.71 14.33
CA ALA A 472 -17.30 -20.80 15.28
C ALA A 472 -17.92 -20.57 16.67
N GLY A 473 -18.46 -19.36 16.94
CA GLY A 473 -19.03 -19.00 18.23
C GLY A 473 -18.01 -18.74 19.34
N ILE A 474 -16.73 -18.58 19.00
CA ILE A 474 -15.65 -18.26 19.95
C ILE A 474 -15.69 -16.77 20.32
N VAL A 475 -15.98 -15.92 19.34
CA VAL A 475 -16.15 -14.48 19.52
C VAL A 475 -17.62 -14.11 19.39
N ASP A 476 -18.15 -13.38 20.36
CA ASP A 476 -19.51 -12.86 20.31
C ASP A 476 -19.61 -11.70 19.30
N GLY A 477 -20.16 -11.99 18.12
CA GLY A 477 -20.36 -11.03 17.06
C GLY A 477 -21.39 -9.94 17.38
N GLU A 478 -22.26 -10.12 18.38
CA GLU A 478 -23.25 -9.10 18.78
C GLU A 478 -22.59 -7.99 19.60
N ARG A 479 -21.59 -8.34 20.42
CA ARG A 479 -20.82 -7.38 21.24
C ARG A 479 -19.52 -6.90 20.59
N MET A 480 -19.14 -7.48 19.45
CA MET A 480 -17.93 -7.11 18.73
C MET A 480 -18.01 -5.66 18.20
N PRO A 481 -17.00 -4.80 18.47
CA PRO A 481 -16.98 -3.44 17.99
C PRO A 481 -16.75 -3.38 16.47
N GLY A 482 -17.24 -2.33 15.83
CA GLY A 482 -17.21 -2.19 14.38
C GLY A 482 -15.79 -2.10 13.79
N TRP A 483 -14.82 -1.51 14.49
CA TRP A 483 -13.43 -1.50 14.00
C TRP A 483 -12.81 -2.90 13.83
N MET A 484 -13.33 -3.94 14.50
CA MET A 484 -12.90 -5.33 14.32
C MET A 484 -13.45 -5.99 13.04
N THR A 485 -14.49 -5.42 12.42
CA THR A 485 -15.00 -5.88 11.12
C THR A 485 -14.20 -5.32 9.94
N GLY A 486 -13.38 -4.30 10.20
CA GLY A 486 -12.58 -3.62 9.19
C GLY A 486 -13.30 -2.46 8.49
N GLU A 487 -14.49 -2.05 8.96
CA GLU A 487 -15.29 -0.96 8.38
C GLU A 487 -14.57 0.41 8.37
N GLU A 488 -13.66 0.62 9.32
CA GLU A 488 -12.91 1.87 9.49
C GLU A 488 -11.81 2.08 8.42
N GLY A 489 -11.48 1.05 7.64
CA GLY A 489 -10.51 1.21 6.56
C GLY A 489 -9.07 1.45 7.02
N VAL A 490 -8.71 1.08 8.26
CA VAL A 490 -7.39 1.33 8.86
C VAL A 490 -6.72 0.06 9.38
N THR A 491 -5.39 0.07 9.43
CA THR A 491 -4.57 -1.02 10.02
C THR A 491 -3.91 -0.64 11.33
N THR A 492 -3.89 0.65 11.68
CA THR A 492 -3.33 1.13 12.93
C THR A 492 -4.19 2.28 13.43
N GLY A 493 -4.59 2.26 14.70
CA GLY A 493 -5.50 3.28 15.23
C GLY A 493 -5.53 3.34 16.76
N VAL A 494 -6.07 4.45 17.27
CA VAL A 494 -6.38 4.63 18.69
C VAL A 494 -7.90 4.62 18.83
N VAL A 495 -8.43 3.74 19.69
CA VAL A 495 -9.86 3.62 19.94
C VAL A 495 -10.22 4.46 21.17
N ARG A 496 -11.20 5.36 21.02
CA ARG A 496 -11.85 6.11 22.10
C ARG A 496 -13.36 6.11 21.90
N HIS A 497 -14.12 5.87 22.97
CA HIS A 497 -15.56 5.68 22.98
C HIS A 497 -16.03 4.67 21.90
N GLY A 498 -15.29 3.56 21.77
CA GLY A 498 -15.61 2.49 20.81
C GLY A 498 -15.32 2.83 19.34
N ARG A 499 -14.75 4.00 19.02
CA ARG A 499 -14.45 4.45 17.65
C ARG A 499 -12.96 4.72 17.45
N VAL A 500 -12.48 4.56 16.22
CA VAL A 500 -11.08 4.90 15.89
C VAL A 500 -10.95 6.41 15.70
N ARG A 501 -10.14 7.08 16.51
CA ARG A 501 -9.89 8.52 16.37
C ARG A 501 -9.18 8.88 15.06
N GLY A 502 -9.52 10.05 14.51
CA GLY A 502 -8.94 10.58 13.26
C GLY A 502 -9.51 9.98 11.97
N HIS A 503 -10.36 8.96 12.08
CA HIS A 503 -10.98 8.28 10.95
C HIS A 503 -12.50 8.22 11.19
N LYS A 504 -13.26 8.78 10.25
CA LYS A 504 -14.70 8.60 10.21
C LYS A 504 -14.93 7.32 9.40
N GLY A 505 -15.37 6.26 10.06
CA GLY A 505 -15.70 5.00 9.40
C GLY A 505 -16.83 5.14 8.39
N ALA A 506 -17.18 4.04 7.74
CA ALA A 506 -18.24 3.96 6.72
C ALA A 506 -19.65 4.44 7.14
N GLY A 507 -19.88 4.69 8.43
CA GLY A 507 -21.19 5.02 9.00
C GLY A 507 -21.45 6.50 9.33
N LEU A 508 -20.58 7.45 8.95
CA LEU A 508 -20.69 8.89 9.29
C LEU A 508 -20.29 9.84 8.17
#